data_AF-A0A1Q9BQK3-F1
#
_entry.id   AF-A0A1Q9BQK3-F1
#
_cell.length_a   1.000
_cell.length_b   1.000
_cell.length_c   1.000
_cell.angle_alpha   90.00
_cell.angle_beta   90.00
_cell.angle_gamma   90.00
#
_symmetry.space_group_name_H-M   'P 1'
#
loop_
_entity.id
_entity.type
_entity.pdbx_description
1 polymer ?
#
loop_
_entity_poly.entity_id
_entity_poly.type
_entity_poly.pdbx_seq_one_letter_code
_entity_poly.pdbx_strand_id
1 'polypeptide(L)'
;MSCLLLCQFMSCLSASDLRTLDDYIRHLMLQWQDREADLRMGVRLRDIQRSLSVVLIRADGLDQAKHKCPRSMTKTHGFEALLRPSLSVLMLWAQGHALAFEIKDADVYKNTNANVEGISRVLDKVYNNCNQALPVHICIVQDNCSRDCKNGLLLSWCVKLHLLQVCERISLQYPSKGHTHGPLDGLGGQAVTKCSACEFSTADSLVEIYDAFLQQSTVDGGASFKGAWKGDVAA
;
A
#
# COMPACT_ATOMS: atom_id res chain seq x y z
N MET A 1 -7.59 43.37 -13.89
CA MET A 1 -7.06 43.89 -12.60
C MET A 1 -6.33 42.85 -11.75
N SER A 2 -6.24 41.58 -12.17
CA SER A 2 -5.65 40.49 -11.37
C SER A 2 -4.12 40.34 -11.50
N CYS A 3 -3.48 41.02 -12.45
CA CYS A 3 -2.04 40.87 -12.74
C CYS A 3 -1.16 41.84 -11.91
N LEU A 4 -1.70 42.98 -11.49
CA LEU A 4 -0.97 43.99 -10.71
C LEU A 4 -0.77 43.57 -9.23
N LEU A 5 -1.73 42.83 -8.66
CA LEU A 5 -1.64 42.29 -7.29
C LEU A 5 -0.55 41.22 -7.15
N LEU A 6 -0.32 40.41 -8.19
CA LEU A 6 0.75 39.41 -8.22
C LEU A 6 2.15 40.06 -8.27
N CYS A 7 2.32 41.12 -9.07
CA CYS A 7 3.59 41.87 -9.12
C CYS A 7 3.90 42.56 -7.78
N GLN A 8 2.90 43.09 -7.09
CA GLN A 8 3.09 43.80 -5.82
C GLN A 8 3.35 42.85 -4.63
N PHE A 9 2.87 41.60 -4.70
CA PHE A 9 3.19 40.55 -3.73
C PHE A 9 4.61 40.00 -3.94
N MET A 10 5.06 39.87 -5.21
CA MET A 10 6.40 39.41 -5.53
C MET A 10 7.50 40.42 -5.16
N SER A 11 7.21 41.72 -5.12
CA SER A 11 8.18 42.76 -4.76
C SER A 11 8.52 42.85 -3.26
N CYS A 12 7.80 42.15 -2.38
CA CYS A 12 8.01 42.16 -0.93
C CYS A 12 8.60 40.86 -0.38
N LEU A 13 8.80 39.84 -1.22
CA LEU A 13 9.35 38.55 -0.83
C LEU A 13 10.89 38.60 -0.80
N SER A 14 11.48 38.14 0.29
CA SER A 14 12.94 38.04 0.40
C SER A 14 13.47 37.02 -0.62
N ALA A 15 14.74 37.14 -1.02
CA ALA A 15 15.36 36.16 -1.95
C ALA A 15 15.32 34.72 -1.43
N SER A 16 15.20 34.52 -0.11
CA SER A 16 14.93 33.23 0.52
C SER A 16 13.53 32.69 0.22
N ASP A 17 12.51 33.54 0.25
CA ASP A 17 11.12 33.12 0.05
C ASP A 17 10.85 32.71 -1.41
N LEU A 18 11.50 33.39 -2.37
CA LEU A 18 11.46 33.00 -3.78
C LEU A 18 12.11 31.64 -4.02
N ARG A 19 13.22 31.31 -3.32
CA ARG A 19 13.85 29.98 -3.41
C ARG A 19 12.97 28.89 -2.82
N THR A 20 12.34 29.17 -1.67
CA THR A 20 11.39 28.22 -1.05
C THR A 20 10.19 27.98 -1.97
N LEU A 21 9.68 29.01 -2.63
CA LEU A 21 8.60 28.88 -3.60
C LEU A 21 9.02 28.05 -4.81
N ASP A 22 10.20 28.28 -5.38
CA ASP A 22 10.73 27.49 -6.51
C ASP A 22 10.93 26.02 -6.13
N ASP A 23 11.49 25.74 -4.96
CA ASP A 23 11.65 24.37 -4.46
C ASP A 23 10.31 23.70 -4.21
N TYR A 24 9.32 24.45 -3.72
CA TYR A 24 7.95 23.97 -3.54
C TYR A 24 7.25 23.66 -4.88
N ILE A 25 7.36 24.54 -5.88
CA ILE A 25 6.82 24.31 -7.22
C ILE A 25 7.50 23.10 -7.87
N ARG A 26 8.83 22.99 -7.77
CA ARG A 26 9.57 21.83 -8.27
C ARG A 26 9.10 20.54 -7.60
N HIS A 27 8.92 20.56 -6.28
CA HIS A 27 8.39 19.42 -5.54
C HIS A 27 6.97 19.03 -6.01
N LEU A 28 6.06 19.98 -6.17
CA LEU A 28 4.70 19.73 -6.68
C LEU A 28 4.71 19.16 -8.10
N MET A 29 5.58 19.67 -8.98
CA MET A 29 5.72 19.14 -10.35
C MET A 29 6.24 17.70 -10.36
N LEU A 30 7.23 17.39 -9.51
CA LEU A 30 7.73 16.01 -9.35
C LEU A 30 6.64 15.09 -8.80
N GLN A 31 5.85 15.53 -7.81
CA GLN A 31 4.70 14.79 -7.32
C GLN A 31 3.67 14.53 -8.43
N TRP A 32 3.41 15.52 -9.27
CA TRP A 32 2.45 15.39 -10.36
C TRP A 32 2.94 14.41 -11.44
N GLN A 33 4.22 14.49 -11.81
CA GLN A 33 4.85 13.55 -12.74
C GLN A 33 4.87 12.12 -12.22
N ASP A 34 5.17 11.92 -10.93
CA ASP A 34 5.12 10.59 -10.31
C ASP A 34 3.70 10.02 -10.30
N ARG A 35 2.69 10.84 -10.02
CA ARG A 35 1.27 10.42 -10.09
C ARG A 35 0.84 10.10 -11.52
N GLU A 36 1.26 10.90 -12.50
CA GLU A 36 0.98 10.65 -13.91
C GLU A 36 1.64 9.34 -14.36
N ALA A 37 2.89 9.10 -13.94
CA ALA A 37 3.59 7.85 -14.20
C ALA A 37 2.86 6.66 -13.57
N ASP A 38 2.46 6.75 -12.30
CA ASP A 38 1.76 5.66 -11.60
C ASP A 38 0.38 5.34 -12.22
N LEU A 39 -0.37 6.37 -12.61
CA LEU A 39 -1.64 6.21 -13.33
C LEU A 39 -1.46 5.57 -14.72
N ARG A 40 -0.45 6.03 -15.47
CA ARG A 40 -0.11 5.46 -16.79
C ARG A 40 0.42 4.03 -16.68
N MET A 41 1.20 3.74 -15.64
CA MET A 41 1.64 2.39 -15.30
C MET A 41 0.42 1.50 -15.03
N GLY A 42 -0.59 1.97 -14.29
CA GLY A 42 -1.82 1.23 -14.05
C GLY A 42 -2.50 0.71 -15.33
N VAL A 43 -2.72 1.56 -16.35
CA VAL A 43 -3.40 1.12 -17.58
C VAL A 43 -2.49 0.29 -18.49
N ARG A 44 -1.26 0.75 -18.74
CA ARG A 44 -0.32 0.05 -19.64
C ARG A 44 0.17 -1.27 -19.08
N LEU A 45 0.34 -1.39 -17.75
CA LEU A 45 0.82 -2.63 -17.16
C LEU A 45 -0.19 -3.75 -17.31
N ARG A 46 -1.49 -3.50 -17.35
CA ARG A 46 -2.46 -4.58 -17.60
C ARG A 46 -2.27 -5.22 -18.99
N ASP A 47 -2.03 -4.41 -20.00
CA ASP A 47 -1.78 -4.88 -21.37
C ASP A 47 -0.40 -5.54 -21.49
N ILE A 48 0.62 -4.89 -20.89
CA ILE A 48 1.99 -5.40 -20.84
C ILE A 48 2.10 -6.71 -20.05
N GLN A 49 1.36 -6.85 -18.95
CA GLN A 49 1.33 -8.03 -18.11
C GLN A 49 0.87 -9.27 -18.88
N ARG A 50 -0.12 -9.08 -19.77
CA ARG A 50 -0.60 -10.14 -20.66
C ARG A 50 0.39 -10.45 -21.79
N SER A 51 1.12 -9.46 -22.30
CA SER A 51 2.04 -9.65 -23.43
C SER A 51 3.48 -10.04 -23.04
N LEU A 52 3.95 -9.58 -21.88
CA LEU A 52 5.35 -9.73 -21.40
C LEU A 52 5.47 -10.56 -20.11
N SER A 53 4.35 -11.08 -19.56
CA SER A 53 4.35 -11.88 -18.32
C SER A 53 4.99 -11.13 -17.14
N VAL A 54 4.49 -9.92 -16.87
CA VAL A 54 4.99 -9.03 -15.79
C VAL A 54 3.89 -8.76 -14.78
N VAL A 55 4.13 -8.98 -13.49
CA VAL A 55 3.17 -8.61 -12.44
C VAL A 55 3.69 -7.46 -11.59
N LEU A 56 2.83 -6.45 -11.40
CA LEU A 56 3.08 -5.36 -10.48
C LEU A 56 2.39 -5.62 -9.14
N ILE A 57 3.17 -5.66 -8.07
CA ILE A 57 2.71 -5.81 -6.69
C ILE A 57 2.96 -4.50 -5.95
N ARG A 58 1.92 -3.90 -5.39
CA ARG A 58 2.03 -2.77 -4.45
C ARG A 58 1.80 -3.30 -3.04
N ALA A 59 2.64 -2.90 -2.10
CA ALA A 59 2.48 -3.27 -0.70
C ALA A 59 2.68 -2.05 0.21
N ASP A 60 1.71 -1.80 1.09
CA ASP A 60 1.73 -0.69 2.02
C ASP A 60 1.02 -1.03 3.35
N GLY A 61 1.46 -0.42 4.44
CA GLY A 61 0.89 -0.63 5.78
C GLY A 61 -0.06 0.48 6.18
N LEU A 62 -1.25 0.12 6.70
CA LEU A 62 -2.18 1.12 7.24
C LEU A 62 -1.78 1.65 8.61
N ASP A 63 -2.29 2.85 8.92
CA ASP A 63 -2.12 3.51 10.22
C ASP A 63 -2.80 2.71 11.35
N GLN A 64 -1.96 2.10 12.18
CA GLN A 64 -2.34 1.29 13.34
C GLN A 64 -3.26 2.02 14.31
N ALA A 65 -3.13 3.34 14.46
CA ALA A 65 -3.91 4.09 15.44
C ALA A 65 -5.43 3.96 15.21
N LYS A 66 -5.83 3.61 13.99
CA LYS A 66 -7.22 3.41 13.57
C LYS A 66 -7.74 2.00 13.88
N HIS A 67 -6.87 1.03 14.14
CA HIS A 67 -7.20 -0.38 14.38
C HIS A 67 -7.03 -0.81 15.83
N LYS A 68 -7.18 0.12 16.77
CA LYS A 68 -7.17 -0.19 18.21
C LYS A 68 -8.42 -0.99 18.58
N CYS A 69 -8.19 -2.11 19.24
CA CYS A 69 -9.20 -3.08 19.63
C CYS A 69 -9.27 -3.20 21.17
N PRO A 70 -10.45 -3.25 21.81
CA PRO A 70 -11.78 -3.10 21.22
C PRO A 70 -12.07 -1.67 20.78
N ARG A 71 -12.85 -1.54 19.71
CA ARG A 71 -13.34 -0.27 19.18
C ARG A 71 -14.85 -0.17 19.43
N SER A 72 -15.24 0.92 20.09
CA SER A 72 -16.64 1.35 20.21
C SER A 72 -16.80 2.79 19.70
N MET A 73 -17.96 3.07 19.15
CA MET A 73 -18.41 4.38 18.71
C MET A 73 -18.78 5.27 19.90
N THR A 74 -19.29 4.67 20.98
CA THR A 74 -19.64 5.40 22.20
C THR A 74 -18.40 5.54 23.08
N LYS A 75 -17.73 6.69 22.99
CA LYS A 75 -16.53 6.98 23.79
C LYS A 75 -16.92 7.58 25.13
N THR A 76 -16.66 6.84 26.21
CA THR A 76 -16.66 7.41 27.57
C THR A 76 -15.22 7.85 27.92
N HIS A 77 -15.07 8.81 28.82
CA HIS A 77 -13.75 9.28 29.27
C HIS A 77 -12.87 8.14 29.81
N GLY A 78 -13.48 7.12 30.43
CA GLY A 78 -12.76 5.92 30.88
C GLY A 78 -12.27 5.03 29.73
N PHE A 79 -12.99 4.99 28.61
CA PHE A 79 -12.65 4.16 27.46
C PHE A 79 -11.40 4.65 26.71
N GLU A 80 -11.13 5.96 26.74
CA GLU A 80 -9.92 6.53 26.16
C GLU A 80 -8.66 6.20 26.97
N ALA A 81 -8.80 6.02 28.29
CA ALA A 81 -7.72 5.65 29.19
C ALA A 81 -7.34 4.16 29.13
N LEU A 82 -8.17 3.32 28.51
CA LEU A 82 -7.89 1.88 28.38
C LEU A 82 -6.72 1.63 27.42
N LEU A 83 -5.80 0.76 27.84
CA LEU A 83 -4.72 0.25 27.00
C LEU A 83 -5.32 -0.72 25.97
N ARG A 84 -5.42 -0.26 24.73
CA ARG A 84 -6.03 -1.02 23.63
C ARG A 84 -4.97 -1.49 22.65
N PRO A 85 -4.80 -2.81 22.43
CA PRO A 85 -3.88 -3.34 21.42
C PRO A 85 -4.24 -2.80 20.03
N SER A 86 -3.20 -2.53 19.25
CA SER A 86 -3.31 -1.94 17.92
C SER A 86 -3.02 -3.00 16.86
N LEU A 87 -4.04 -3.45 16.16
CA LEU A 87 -3.87 -4.42 15.07
C LEU A 87 -3.08 -3.78 13.94
N SER A 88 -2.22 -4.56 13.28
CA SER A 88 -1.49 -4.09 12.10
C SER A 88 -2.14 -4.61 10.84
N VAL A 89 -2.26 -3.76 9.82
CA VAL A 89 -2.89 -4.14 8.55
C VAL A 89 -1.90 -3.85 7.44
N LEU A 90 -1.57 -4.88 6.66
CA LEU A 90 -0.76 -4.81 5.46
C LEU A 90 -1.68 -4.94 4.25
N MET A 91 -1.68 -3.93 3.40
CA MET A 91 -2.40 -3.93 2.14
C MET A 91 -1.48 -4.42 1.04
N LEU A 92 -1.97 -5.34 0.24
CA LEU A 92 -1.24 -5.96 -0.86
C LEU A 92 -2.10 -5.94 -2.10
N TRP A 93 -1.52 -5.51 -3.21
CA TRP A 93 -2.23 -5.42 -4.47
C TRP A 93 -1.34 -5.89 -5.61
N ALA A 94 -1.54 -7.14 -6.04
CA ALA A 94 -1.05 -7.66 -7.30
C ALA A 94 -2.04 -7.32 -8.41
N GLN A 95 -1.69 -6.30 -9.18
CA GLN A 95 -2.58 -5.70 -10.15
C GLN A 95 -3.07 -6.73 -11.18
N GLY A 96 -4.38 -6.80 -11.39
CA GLY A 96 -5.04 -7.75 -12.30
C GLY A 96 -5.12 -9.20 -11.78
N HIS A 97 -4.64 -9.49 -10.57
CA HIS A 97 -4.67 -10.85 -10.02
C HIS A 97 -5.29 -10.92 -8.62
N ALA A 98 -4.78 -10.12 -7.67
CA ALA A 98 -5.18 -10.23 -6.28
C ALA A 98 -5.12 -8.88 -5.56
N LEU A 99 -6.19 -8.53 -4.85
CA LEU A 99 -6.26 -7.40 -3.93
C LEU A 99 -6.58 -7.92 -2.53
N ALA A 100 -5.70 -7.66 -1.58
CA ALA A 100 -5.57 -8.48 -0.39
C ALA A 100 -5.19 -7.64 0.82
N PHE A 101 -5.96 -7.73 1.92
CA PHE A 101 -5.58 -7.12 3.20
C PHE A 101 -5.22 -8.20 4.21
N GLU A 102 -4.01 -8.14 4.75
CA GLU A 102 -3.54 -9.02 5.81
C GLU A 102 -3.59 -8.30 7.15
N ILE A 103 -4.36 -8.84 8.09
CA ILE A 103 -4.52 -8.31 9.46
C ILE A 103 -3.65 -9.16 10.39
N LYS A 104 -2.76 -8.54 11.17
CA LYS A 104 -1.94 -9.20 12.18
C LYS A 104 -2.26 -8.67 13.57
N ASP A 105 -2.16 -9.57 14.54
CA ASP A 105 -2.35 -9.26 15.95
C ASP A 105 -1.26 -8.28 16.46
N ALA A 106 -1.52 -7.66 17.61
CA ALA A 106 -0.67 -6.58 18.13
C ALA A 106 0.69 -7.07 18.67
N ASP A 107 0.82 -8.35 18.95
CA ASP A 107 2.04 -9.04 19.36
C ASP A 107 2.96 -9.36 18.17
N VAL A 108 2.41 -9.45 16.96
CA VAL A 108 3.18 -9.70 15.74
C VAL A 108 3.94 -8.44 15.35
N TYR A 109 5.26 -8.55 15.39
CA TYR A 109 6.13 -7.43 15.08
C TYR A 109 6.13 -7.10 13.58
N LYS A 110 6.00 -5.81 13.25
CA LYS A 110 6.21 -5.29 11.90
C LYS A 110 7.70 -5.40 11.56
N ASN A 111 8.02 -6.39 10.76
CA ASN A 111 9.36 -6.60 10.22
C ASN A 111 9.28 -7.05 8.76
N THR A 112 10.45 -7.18 8.15
CA THR A 112 10.55 -7.67 6.77
C THR A 112 10.03 -9.08 6.58
N ASN A 113 10.14 -9.97 7.57
CA ASN A 113 9.61 -11.33 7.42
C ASN A 113 8.09 -11.29 7.27
N ALA A 114 7.40 -10.49 8.08
CA ALA A 114 5.97 -10.27 7.99
C ALA A 114 5.57 -9.66 6.63
N ASN A 115 6.38 -8.76 6.09
CA ASN A 115 6.14 -8.17 4.76
C ASN A 115 6.34 -9.20 3.63
N VAL A 116 7.44 -9.96 3.69
CA VAL A 116 7.77 -11.02 2.73
C VAL A 116 6.73 -12.13 2.74
N GLU A 117 6.22 -12.52 3.90
CA GLU A 117 5.16 -13.50 4.03
C GLU A 117 3.88 -13.04 3.33
N GLY A 118 3.44 -11.79 3.58
CA GLY A 118 2.29 -11.21 2.89
C GLY A 118 2.45 -11.23 1.37
N ILE A 119 3.60 -10.78 0.87
CA ILE A 119 3.90 -10.80 -0.58
C ILE A 119 3.89 -12.24 -1.11
N SER A 120 4.49 -13.18 -0.39
CA SER A 120 4.55 -14.59 -0.80
C SER A 120 3.16 -15.21 -0.90
N ARG A 121 2.27 -14.93 0.04
CA ARG A 121 0.86 -15.38 0.00
C ARG A 121 0.12 -14.83 -1.21
N VAL A 122 0.36 -13.56 -1.56
CA VAL A 122 -0.22 -12.98 -2.78
C VAL A 122 0.35 -13.62 -4.03
N LEU A 123 1.65 -13.93 -4.06
CA LEU A 123 2.26 -14.68 -5.15
C LEU A 123 1.67 -16.09 -5.27
N ASP A 124 1.36 -16.78 -4.18
CA ASP A 124 0.67 -18.08 -4.22
C ASP A 124 -0.72 -17.96 -4.84
N LYS A 125 -1.47 -16.88 -4.53
CA LYS A 125 -2.75 -16.62 -5.19
C LYS A 125 -2.56 -16.32 -6.68
N VAL A 126 -1.52 -15.56 -7.06
CA VAL A 126 -1.18 -15.32 -8.47
C VAL A 126 -0.85 -16.64 -9.18
N TYR A 127 -0.03 -17.51 -8.58
CA TYR A 127 0.34 -18.81 -9.11
C TYR A 127 -0.88 -19.70 -9.37
N ASN A 128 -1.79 -19.78 -8.39
CA ASN A 128 -3.03 -20.55 -8.52
C ASN A 128 -3.95 -19.99 -9.61
N ASN A 129 -4.00 -18.67 -9.78
CA ASN A 129 -4.81 -18.00 -10.80
C ASN A 129 -4.20 -18.09 -12.21
N CYS A 130 -2.88 -18.24 -12.30
CA CYS A 130 -2.12 -18.30 -13.56
C CYS A 130 -1.81 -19.73 -14.00
N ASN A 131 -2.73 -20.69 -13.77
CA ASN A 131 -2.55 -22.10 -14.14
C ASN A 131 -1.23 -22.71 -13.63
N GLN A 132 -0.87 -22.45 -12.38
CA GLN A 132 0.36 -22.98 -11.77
C GLN A 132 1.65 -22.48 -12.46
N ALA A 133 1.63 -21.24 -12.95
CA ALA A 133 2.81 -20.56 -13.45
C ALA A 133 2.95 -19.18 -12.81
N LEU A 134 4.16 -18.82 -12.41
CA LEU A 134 4.48 -17.47 -11.97
C LEU A 134 4.93 -16.60 -13.16
N PRO A 135 4.68 -15.28 -13.10
CA PRO A 135 5.16 -14.33 -14.09
C PRO A 135 6.69 -14.33 -14.23
N VAL A 136 7.18 -14.08 -15.44
CA VAL A 136 8.62 -13.99 -15.74
C VAL A 136 9.27 -12.85 -14.97
N HIS A 137 8.58 -11.71 -14.86
CA HIS A 137 9.07 -10.53 -14.16
C HIS A 137 8.11 -10.08 -13.06
N ILE A 138 8.63 -9.92 -11.85
CA ILE A 138 7.89 -9.39 -10.71
C ILE A 138 8.40 -7.99 -10.39
N CYS A 139 7.52 -6.99 -10.40
CA CYS A 139 7.81 -5.63 -10.00
C CYS A 139 7.11 -5.35 -8.66
N ILE A 140 7.87 -5.01 -7.62
CA ILE A 140 7.35 -4.72 -6.28
C ILE A 140 7.55 -3.24 -6.00
N VAL A 141 6.46 -2.55 -5.68
CA VAL A 141 6.44 -1.13 -5.29
C VAL A 141 6.08 -1.04 -3.80
N GLN A 142 6.97 -0.44 -3.01
CA GLN A 142 6.83 -0.35 -1.55
C GLN A 142 7.34 0.98 -1.02
N ASP A 143 6.89 1.36 0.17
CA ASP A 143 7.43 2.51 0.87
C ASP A 143 8.92 2.31 1.22
N ASN A 144 9.66 3.41 1.36
CA ASN A 144 11.09 3.45 1.64
C ASN A 144 11.41 3.21 3.13
N CYS A 145 10.52 2.54 3.87
CA CYS A 145 10.74 2.19 5.27
C CYS A 145 11.84 1.12 5.34
N SER A 146 13.01 1.48 5.88
CA SER A 146 14.17 0.57 5.98
C SER A 146 13.98 -0.55 7.00
N ARG A 147 13.04 -0.40 7.93
CA ARG A 147 12.72 -1.45 8.91
C ARG A 147 12.09 -2.68 8.25
N ASP A 148 11.18 -2.45 7.30
CA ASP A 148 10.26 -3.47 6.80
C ASP A 148 10.43 -3.76 5.30
N CYS A 149 10.73 -2.73 4.50
CA CYS A 149 10.76 -2.83 3.04
C CYS A 149 12.19 -2.75 2.50
N LYS A 150 12.92 -1.66 2.77
CA LYS A 150 14.24 -1.42 2.17
C LYS A 150 15.38 -1.96 3.04
N ASN A 151 15.56 -3.28 3.05
CA ASN A 151 16.68 -3.90 3.77
C ASN A 151 17.29 -5.12 3.05
N GLY A 152 18.39 -5.62 3.63
CA GLY A 152 19.11 -6.77 3.09
C GLY A 152 18.31 -8.08 3.13
N LEU A 153 17.39 -8.25 4.09
CA LEU A 153 16.55 -9.46 4.17
C LEU A 153 15.58 -9.56 2.99
N LEU A 154 14.92 -8.46 2.60
CA LEU A 154 14.07 -8.44 1.42
C LEU A 154 14.89 -8.72 0.17
N LEU A 155 16.07 -8.11 0.05
CA LEU A 155 16.96 -8.34 -1.07
C LEU A 155 17.42 -9.80 -1.16
N SER A 156 17.81 -10.42 -0.03
CA SER A 156 18.17 -11.83 0.05
C SER A 156 17.00 -12.74 -0.37
N TRP A 157 15.78 -12.40 0.01
CA TRP A 157 14.58 -13.12 -0.44
C TRP A 157 14.38 -13.01 -1.96
N CYS A 158 14.52 -11.82 -2.54
CA CYS A 158 14.45 -11.65 -4.00
C CYS A 158 15.55 -12.44 -4.73
N VAL A 159 16.79 -12.37 -4.25
CA VAL A 159 17.91 -13.13 -4.82
C VAL A 159 17.63 -14.63 -4.74
N LYS A 160 17.06 -15.11 -3.63
CA LYS A 160 16.68 -16.52 -3.48
C LYS A 160 15.63 -16.95 -4.51
N LEU A 161 14.60 -16.14 -4.75
CA LEU A 161 13.59 -16.44 -5.77
C LEU A 161 14.17 -16.50 -7.19
N HIS A 162 15.12 -15.61 -7.51
CA HIS A 162 15.82 -15.62 -8.77
C HIS A 162 16.71 -16.87 -8.93
N LEU A 163 17.52 -17.19 -7.92
CA LEU A 163 18.41 -18.35 -7.93
C LEU A 163 17.65 -19.68 -8.00
N LEU A 164 16.46 -19.75 -7.39
CA LEU A 164 15.57 -20.91 -7.48
C LEU A 164 14.79 -20.97 -8.81
N GLN A 165 15.04 -20.02 -9.72
CA GLN A 165 14.36 -19.90 -11.01
C GLN A 165 12.83 -19.83 -10.90
N VAL A 166 12.34 -19.28 -9.78
CA VAL A 166 10.90 -19.03 -9.58
C VAL A 166 10.43 -17.88 -10.48
N CYS A 167 11.32 -16.90 -10.72
CA CYS A 167 11.12 -15.80 -11.66
C CYS A 167 12.47 -15.38 -12.26
N GLU A 168 12.45 -14.88 -13.50
CA GLU A 168 13.67 -14.48 -14.21
C GLU A 168 14.17 -13.14 -13.71
N ARG A 169 13.26 -12.21 -13.40
CA ARG A 169 13.61 -10.87 -12.95
C ARG A 169 12.72 -10.42 -11.81
N ILE A 170 13.31 -9.75 -10.82
CA ILE A 170 12.59 -9.01 -9.79
C ILE A 170 13.07 -7.56 -9.83
N SER A 171 12.15 -6.61 -9.71
CA SER A 171 12.46 -5.19 -9.63
C SER A 171 11.80 -4.58 -8.40
N LEU A 172 12.62 -4.01 -7.52
CA LEU A 172 12.16 -3.30 -6.33
C LEU A 172 12.13 -1.80 -6.63
N GLN A 173 10.96 -1.18 -6.46
CA GLN A 173 10.74 0.24 -6.68
C GLN A 173 10.31 0.88 -5.36
N TYR A 174 10.99 1.97 -5.00
CA TYR A 174 10.70 2.73 -3.79
C TYR A 174 10.36 4.16 -4.19
N PRO A 175 9.10 4.59 -4.10
CA PRO A 175 8.71 5.96 -4.36
C PRO A 175 9.42 6.95 -3.43
N SER A 176 9.55 8.19 -3.88
CA SER A 176 10.14 9.28 -3.10
C SER A 176 9.33 9.56 -1.82
N LYS A 177 10.02 9.90 -0.72
CA LYS A 177 9.36 10.22 0.56
C LYS A 177 8.42 11.42 0.39
N GLY A 178 7.20 11.31 0.92
CA GLY A 178 6.17 12.36 0.80
C GLY A 178 5.39 12.32 -0.51
N HIS A 179 5.63 11.32 -1.38
CA HIS A 179 4.85 11.05 -2.59
C HIS A 179 3.90 9.85 -2.40
N THR A 180 3.63 9.49 -1.14
CA THR A 180 2.82 8.36 -0.64
C THR A 180 1.31 8.59 -0.83
N HIS A 181 0.92 8.96 -2.05
CA HIS A 181 -0.49 9.06 -2.46
C HIS A 181 -0.73 8.14 -3.65
N GLY A 182 -0.25 6.91 -3.54
CA GLY A 182 -0.53 5.87 -4.50
C GLY A 182 -2.01 5.48 -4.49
N PRO A 183 -2.47 4.76 -5.51
CA PRO A 183 -3.84 4.28 -5.57
C PRO A 183 -4.15 3.29 -4.42
N LEU A 184 -3.13 2.61 -3.89
CA LEU A 184 -3.27 1.74 -2.71
C LEU A 184 -3.55 2.56 -1.43
N ASP A 185 -2.89 3.70 -1.26
CA ASP A 185 -3.09 4.60 -0.11
C ASP A 185 -4.49 5.23 -0.15
N GLY A 186 -4.97 5.56 -1.36
CA GLY A 186 -6.34 6.03 -1.58
C GLY A 186 -7.38 4.98 -1.20
N LEU A 187 -7.19 3.72 -1.61
CA LEU A 187 -8.03 2.59 -1.18
C LEU A 187 -7.97 2.40 0.34
N GLY A 188 -6.77 2.47 0.91
CA GLY A 188 -6.54 2.37 2.34
C GLY A 188 -7.26 3.45 3.15
N GLY A 189 -7.23 4.69 2.69
CA GLY A 189 -7.95 5.81 3.30
C GLY A 189 -9.47 5.60 3.30
N GLN A 190 -10.03 5.07 2.20
CA GLN A 190 -11.44 4.71 2.14
C GLN A 190 -11.78 3.53 3.08
N ALA A 191 -10.92 2.52 3.13
CA ALA A 191 -11.06 1.38 4.01
C ALA A 191 -11.06 1.80 5.49
N VAL A 192 -10.13 2.66 5.89
CA VAL A 192 -10.05 3.24 7.24
C VAL A 192 -11.29 4.08 7.56
N THR A 193 -11.84 4.80 6.59
CA THR A 193 -13.07 5.59 6.76
C THR A 193 -14.27 4.67 7.03
N LYS A 194 -14.43 3.59 6.26
CA LYS A 194 -15.48 2.59 6.51
C LYS A 194 -15.30 1.90 7.87
N CYS A 195 -14.08 1.45 8.17
CA CYS A 195 -13.73 0.86 9.46
C CYS A 195 -14.04 1.82 10.62
N SER A 196 -13.91 3.13 10.40
CA SER A 196 -14.18 4.12 11.42
C SER A 196 -15.65 4.25 11.81
N ALA A 197 -16.57 3.79 10.96
CA ALA A 197 -18.01 3.75 11.20
C ALA A 197 -18.47 2.42 11.83
N CYS A 198 -17.56 1.46 12.06
CA CYS A 198 -17.86 0.14 12.60
C CYS A 198 -17.30 -0.03 14.02
N GLU A 199 -17.97 -0.88 14.79
CA GLU A 199 -17.48 -1.40 16.07
C GLU A 199 -16.91 -2.80 15.86
N PHE A 200 -15.81 -3.11 16.55
CA PHE A 200 -15.18 -4.43 16.50
C PHE A 200 -14.37 -4.69 17.76
N SER A 201 -14.33 -5.95 18.20
CA SER A 201 -13.66 -6.38 19.43
C SER A 201 -12.59 -7.46 19.20
N THR A 202 -12.48 -7.99 17.99
CA THR A 202 -11.48 -9.01 17.62
C THR A 202 -10.85 -8.70 16.25
N ALA A 203 -9.71 -9.34 15.97
CA ALA A 203 -9.08 -9.28 14.65
C ALA A 203 -9.95 -9.92 13.56
N ASP A 204 -10.66 -11.01 13.87
CA ASP A 204 -11.54 -11.69 12.92
C ASP A 204 -12.72 -10.80 12.48
N SER A 205 -13.32 -10.04 13.40
CA SER A 205 -14.34 -9.06 13.03
C SER A 205 -13.78 -7.97 12.11
N LEU A 206 -12.51 -7.57 12.28
CA LEU A 206 -11.87 -6.62 11.37
C LEU A 206 -11.61 -7.23 9.99
N VAL A 207 -11.24 -8.51 9.93
CA VAL A 207 -11.13 -9.27 8.67
C VAL A 207 -12.47 -9.25 7.94
N GLU A 208 -13.57 -9.58 8.60
CA GLU A 208 -14.92 -9.57 8.00
C GLU A 208 -15.31 -8.18 7.45
N ILE A 209 -15.03 -7.12 8.21
CA ILE A 209 -15.29 -5.73 7.78
C ILE A 209 -14.50 -5.40 6.50
N TYR A 210 -13.21 -5.78 6.47
CA TYR A 210 -12.38 -5.50 5.30
C TYR A 210 -12.67 -6.39 4.11
N ASP A 211 -13.03 -7.65 4.34
CA ASP A 211 -13.45 -8.56 3.30
C ASP A 211 -14.72 -8.04 2.61
N ALA A 212 -15.73 -7.64 3.40
CA ALA A 212 -16.95 -7.01 2.87
C ALA A 212 -16.65 -5.70 2.10
N PHE A 213 -15.70 -4.89 2.58
CA PHE A 213 -15.26 -3.68 1.88
C PHE A 213 -14.61 -4.00 0.53
N LEU A 214 -13.71 -4.99 0.48
CA LEU A 214 -12.98 -5.37 -0.72
C LEU A 214 -13.90 -6.02 -1.76
N GLN A 215 -14.86 -6.84 -1.34
CA GLN A 215 -15.87 -7.44 -2.22
C GLN A 215 -16.76 -6.36 -2.88
N GLN A 216 -17.08 -5.28 -2.17
CA GLN A 216 -17.84 -4.15 -2.71
C GLN A 216 -16.99 -3.20 -3.58
N SER A 217 -15.67 -3.35 -3.58
CA SER A 217 -14.78 -2.43 -4.27
C SER A 217 -14.77 -2.69 -5.78
N THR A 218 -14.94 -1.61 -6.56
CA THR A 218 -14.76 -1.63 -8.02
C THR A 218 -13.28 -1.56 -8.42
N VAL A 219 -12.40 -1.29 -7.44
CA VAL A 219 -10.94 -1.23 -7.64
C VAL A 219 -10.44 -2.56 -8.16
N ASP A 220 -9.73 -2.51 -9.28
CA ASP A 220 -9.21 -3.67 -9.99
C ASP A 220 -10.27 -4.72 -10.35
N GLY A 221 -11.26 -4.33 -11.17
CA GLY A 221 -12.31 -5.23 -11.66
C GLY A 221 -11.82 -6.47 -12.44
N GLY A 222 -10.52 -6.57 -12.73
CA GLY A 222 -9.91 -7.77 -13.33
C GLY A 222 -9.24 -8.70 -12.32
N ALA A 223 -9.16 -8.35 -11.03
CA ALA A 223 -8.55 -9.21 -10.02
C ALA A 223 -9.38 -10.47 -9.80
N SER A 224 -8.74 -11.63 -9.92
CA SER A 224 -9.33 -12.93 -9.65
C SER A 224 -9.63 -13.17 -8.17
N PHE A 225 -8.88 -12.51 -7.28
CA PHE A 225 -9.08 -12.59 -5.83
C PHE A 225 -9.22 -11.19 -5.21
N LYS A 226 -10.22 -11.00 -4.37
CA LYS A 226 -10.36 -9.83 -3.50
C LYS A 226 -10.81 -10.28 -2.12
N GLY A 227 -10.02 -10.00 -1.10
CA GLY A 227 -10.42 -10.36 0.26
C GLY A 227 -9.41 -10.03 1.34
N ALA A 228 -9.81 -10.27 2.58
CA ALA A 228 -8.97 -10.07 3.76
C ALA A 228 -8.71 -11.38 4.50
N TRP A 229 -7.58 -11.49 5.18
CA TRP A 229 -7.27 -12.65 6.02
C TRP A 229 -6.47 -12.27 7.26
N LYS A 230 -6.48 -13.17 8.24
CA LYS A 230 -5.64 -13.07 9.43
C LYS A 230 -4.25 -13.66 9.16
N GLY A 231 -3.21 -12.96 9.58
CA GLY A 231 -1.80 -13.34 9.37
C GLY A 231 -1.46 -14.72 9.90
N ASP A 232 -2.02 -15.13 11.04
CA ASP A 232 -1.60 -16.35 11.74
C ASP A 232 -2.28 -17.63 11.22
N VAL A 233 -3.21 -17.51 10.28
CA VAL A 233 -3.92 -18.64 9.68
C VAL A 233 -3.16 -19.08 8.43
N ALA A 234 -2.87 -20.39 8.33
CA ALA A 234 -2.25 -20.97 7.14
C ALA A 234 -3.15 -20.77 5.91
N ALA A 235 -2.53 -20.40 4.78
CA ALA A 235 -3.19 -19.99 3.53
C ALA A 235 -3.82 -21.14 2.73
#